data_AF-A0A4R4P7A6-F1
#
_entry.id   AF-A0A4R4P7A6-F1
#
_cell.length_a   1.000
_cell.length_b   1.000
_cell.length_c   1.000
_cell.angle_alpha   90.00
_cell.angle_beta   90.00
_cell.angle_gamma   90.00
#
_symmetry.space_group_name_H-M   'P 1'
#
loop_
_entity.id
_entity.type
_entity.pdbx_description
1 polymer ?
#
loop_
_entity_poly.entity_id
_entity_poly.type
_entity_poly.pdbx_seq_one_letter_code
_entity_poly.pdbx_strand_id
1 'polypeptide(L)'
;MRVMIRYAVKPELVDHSLELLRQVYSDLESSRPPRLRYETFRLEGTDQFMAIIESDGGPAEAAHHHLLSFQRYRTALNEICTQLPSVTHLESVGAYQFR
;
A
#
# COMPACT_ATOMS: atom_id res chain seq x y z
N MET A 1 10.33 -4.14 10.15
CA MET A 1 9.92 -5.25 9.26
C MET A 1 9.79 -4.72 7.84
N ARG A 2 9.83 -5.60 6.82
CA ARG A 2 9.55 -5.22 5.43
C ARG A 2 8.58 -6.22 4.80
N VAL A 3 7.52 -5.71 4.17
CA VAL A 3 6.51 -6.54 3.50
C VAL A 3 6.23 -6.03 2.10
N MET A 4 5.83 -6.94 1.22
CA MET A 4 5.24 -6.67 -0.07
C MET A 4 3.76 -7.03 -0.02
N ILE A 5 2.92 -6.18 -0.62
CA ILE A 5 1.50 -6.45 -0.82
C ILE A 5 1.24 -6.50 -2.32
N ARG A 6 0.47 -7.48 -2.80
CA ARG A 6 -0.01 -7.53 -4.19
C ARG A 6 -1.52 -7.71 -4.23
N TYR A 7 -2.17 -7.03 -5.15
CA TYR A 7 -3.60 -7.15 -5.41
C TYR A 7 -3.92 -6.76 -6.86
N ALA A 8 -5.11 -7.12 -7.33
CA ALA A 8 -5.64 -6.67 -8.61
C ALA A 8 -7.02 -6.06 -8.39
N VAL A 9 -7.28 -4.96 -9.08
CA VAL A 9 -8.57 -4.26 -9.04
C VAL A 9 -9.37 -4.55 -10.29
N LYS A 10 -10.69 -4.34 -10.25
CA LYS A 10 -11.51 -4.36 -11.46
C LYS A 10 -11.00 -3.29 -12.42
N PRO A 11 -10.78 -3.57 -13.72
CA PRO A 11 -10.22 -2.62 -14.67
C PRO A 11 -10.96 -1.27 -14.71
N GLU A 12 -12.29 -1.31 -14.60
CA GLU A 12 -13.16 -0.13 -14.59
C GLU A 12 -13.10 0.68 -13.29
N LEU A 13 -12.46 0.17 -12.23
CA LEU A 13 -12.31 0.83 -10.93
C LEU A 13 -10.85 1.22 -10.62
N VAL A 14 -9.96 1.12 -11.59
CA VAL A 14 -8.54 1.51 -11.42
C VAL A 14 -8.42 2.98 -11.02
N ASP A 15 -9.12 3.89 -11.69
CA ASP A 15 -9.05 5.32 -11.39
C ASP A 15 -9.58 5.62 -9.98
N HIS A 16 -10.64 4.93 -9.57
CA HIS A 16 -11.16 5.02 -8.21
C HIS A 16 -10.15 4.51 -7.16
N SER A 17 -9.44 3.42 -7.44
CA SER A 17 -8.35 2.94 -6.58
C SER A 17 -7.23 3.99 -6.44
N LEU A 18 -6.85 4.64 -7.54
CA LEU A 18 -5.84 5.70 -7.55
C LEU A 18 -6.28 6.92 -6.74
N GLU A 19 -7.54 7.32 -6.80
CA GLU A 19 -8.10 8.39 -5.97
C GLU A 19 -8.02 8.08 -4.47
N LEU A 20 -8.43 6.87 -4.07
CA LEU A 20 -8.34 6.42 -2.69
C LEU A 20 -6.88 6.44 -2.19
N LEU A 21 -5.94 5.93 -3.00
CA LEU A 21 -4.51 5.96 -2.68
C LEU A 21 -3.96 7.38 -2.58
N ARG A 22 -4.35 8.29 -3.49
CA ARG A 22 -3.94 9.72 -3.41
C ARG A 22 -4.33 10.35 -2.08
N GLN A 23 -5.54 10.04 -1.57
CA GLN A 23 -5.95 10.54 -0.26
C GLN A 23 -5.10 9.96 0.88
N VAL A 24 -4.77 8.67 0.83
CA VAL A 24 -3.86 8.04 1.80
C VAL A 24 -2.50 8.73 1.81
N TYR A 25 -1.92 8.97 0.63
CA TYR A 25 -0.62 9.63 0.51
C TYR A 25 -0.66 11.09 0.96
N SER A 26 -1.73 11.84 0.65
CA SER A 26 -1.93 13.20 1.15
C SER A 26 -1.93 13.26 2.69
N ASP A 27 -2.61 12.31 3.34
CA ASP A 27 -2.65 12.23 4.80
C ASP A 27 -1.29 11.82 5.38
N LEU A 28 -0.56 10.92 4.72
CA LEU A 28 0.81 10.51 5.11
C LEU A 28 1.79 11.67 5.00
N GLU A 29 1.74 12.44 3.91
CA GLU A 29 2.58 13.63 3.72
C GLU A 29 2.32 14.71 4.78
N SER A 30 1.05 14.85 5.18
CA SER A 30 0.62 15.80 6.20
C SER A 30 1.02 15.38 7.61
N SER A 31 0.83 14.10 7.95
CA SER A 31 1.08 13.57 9.30
C SER A 31 2.53 13.14 9.56
N ARG A 32 3.28 12.83 8.49
CA ARG A 32 4.70 12.41 8.53
C ARG A 32 5.01 11.40 9.64
N PRO A 33 4.31 10.24 9.67
CA PRO A 33 4.52 9.26 10.71
C PRO A 33 5.99 8.80 10.70
N PRO A 34 6.68 8.83 11.86
CA PRO A 34 8.07 8.43 11.92
C PRO A 34 8.19 6.93 11.65
N ARG A 35 9.32 6.53 11.06
CA ARG A 35 9.70 5.11 10.87
C ARG A 35 8.66 4.32 10.05
N LEU A 36 7.99 4.99 9.11
CA LEU A 36 7.17 4.37 8.08
C LEU A 36 7.73 4.74 6.70
N ARG A 37 7.95 3.74 5.86
CA ARG A 37 8.20 3.90 4.44
C ARG A 37 7.14 3.10 3.70
N TYR A 38 6.42 3.74 2.80
CA TYR A 38 5.28 3.13 2.12
C TYR A 38 5.27 3.59 0.67
N GLU A 39 5.51 2.67 -0.25
CA GLU A 39 5.47 2.91 -1.68
C GLU A 39 4.46 1.98 -2.34
N THR A 40 3.66 2.51 -3.26
CA THR A 40 2.66 1.77 -4.01
C THR A 40 2.90 1.99 -5.49
N PHE A 41 2.90 0.90 -6.24
CA PHE A 41 3.09 0.84 -7.67
C PHE A 41 1.84 0.28 -8.30
N ARG A 42 1.42 0.88 -9.41
CA ARG A 42 0.58 0.21 -10.39
C ARG A 42 1.50 -0.39 -11.44
N LEU A 43 1.33 -1.66 -11.76
CA LEU A 43 2.11 -2.31 -12.82
C LEU A 43 1.65 -1.74 -14.16
N GLU A 44 2.61 -1.24 -14.94
CA GLU A 44 2.35 -0.49 -16.17
C GLU A 44 1.41 -1.23 -17.13
N GLY A 45 0.37 -0.54 -17.62
CA GLY A 45 -0.61 -1.11 -18.54
C GLY A 45 -1.56 -2.14 -17.93
N THR A 46 -1.53 -2.37 -16.61
CA THR A 46 -2.36 -3.38 -15.94
C THR A 46 -3.31 -2.79 -14.90
N ASP A 47 -4.18 -3.64 -14.37
CA ASP A 47 -5.03 -3.46 -13.19
C ASP A 47 -4.37 -4.00 -11.90
N GLN A 48 -3.09 -4.38 -11.96
CA GLN A 48 -2.34 -4.95 -10.85
C GLN A 48 -1.57 -3.87 -10.09
N PHE A 49 -1.54 -4.06 -8.77
CA PHE A 49 -0.85 -3.17 -7.86
C PHE A 49 0.08 -3.96 -6.94
N MET A 50 1.20 -3.31 -6.60
CA MET A 50 2.17 -3.79 -5.63
C MET A 50 2.48 -2.67 -4.65
N ALA A 51 2.57 -2.97 -3.37
CA ALA A 51 3.10 -2.04 -2.38
C ALA A 51 4.27 -2.65 -1.62
N ILE A 52 5.22 -1.80 -1.23
CA ILE A 52 6.30 -2.14 -0.30
C ILE A 52 6.13 -1.27 0.93
N ILE A 53 6.08 -1.91 2.10
CA ILE A 53 5.94 -1.24 3.39
C ILE A 53 7.09 -1.66 4.29
N GLU A 54 7.76 -0.67 4.85
CA GLU A 54 8.73 -0.82 5.92
C GLU A 54 8.27 -0.02 7.13
N SER A 55 8.16 -0.69 8.28
CA SER A 55 7.80 -0.04 9.54
C SER A 55 8.41 -0.78 10.73
N ASP A 56 8.40 -0.14 11.90
CA ASP A 56 8.55 -0.84 13.17
C ASP A 56 7.30 -1.68 13.47
N GLY A 57 7.46 -2.74 14.26
CA GLY A 57 6.34 -3.60 14.69
C GLY A 57 5.83 -4.56 13.60
N GLY A 58 4.64 -5.13 13.84
CA GLY A 58 3.94 -5.99 12.88
C GLY A 58 3.15 -5.21 11.82
N PRO A 59 2.66 -5.88 10.74
CA PRO A 59 1.91 -5.21 9.66
C PRO A 59 0.71 -4.41 10.12
N ALA A 60 -0.04 -4.92 11.10
CA ALA A 60 -1.21 -4.25 11.63
C ALA A 60 -0.89 -3.06 12.56
N GLU A 61 0.36 -2.92 12.99
CA GLU A 61 0.83 -1.88 13.94
C GLU A 61 1.45 -0.69 13.21
N ALA A 62 1.62 -0.77 11.89
CA ALA A 62 2.22 0.29 11.10
C ALA A 62 1.33 1.55 11.15
N ALA A 63 1.95 2.72 11.36
CA ALA A 63 1.26 3.98 11.66
C ALA A 63 0.14 4.39 10.68
N HIS A 64 0.25 4.00 9.41
CA HIS A 64 -0.77 4.26 8.40
C HIS A 64 -2.12 3.57 8.68
N HIS A 65 -2.16 2.50 9.49
CA HIS A 65 -3.39 1.85 9.93
C HIS A 65 -4.33 2.76 10.73
N HIS A 66 -3.79 3.83 11.33
CA HIS A 66 -4.56 4.80 12.12
C HIS A 66 -5.17 5.93 11.26
N LEU A 67 -4.80 6.03 9.98
CA LEU A 67 -5.34 7.06 9.09
C LEU A 67 -6.76 6.69 8.63
N LEU A 68 -7.69 7.63 8.72
CA LEU A 68 -9.07 7.43 8.25
C LEU A 68 -9.11 7.15 6.74
N SER A 69 -8.29 7.84 5.95
CA SER A 69 -8.11 7.58 4.52
C SER A 69 -7.69 6.14 4.25
N PHE A 70 -6.73 5.62 5.00
CA PHE A 70 -6.25 4.25 4.84
C PHE A 70 -7.32 3.23 5.24
N GLN A 71 -8.07 3.48 6.30
CA GLN A 71 -9.19 2.63 6.69
C GLN A 71 -10.27 2.59 5.60
N ARG A 72 -10.61 3.73 4.99
CA ARG A 72 -11.54 3.81 3.85
C ARG A 72 -11.02 3.03 2.65
N TYR A 73 -9.78 3.27 2.26
CA TYR A 73 -9.13 2.55 1.17
C TYR A 73 -9.16 1.03 1.40
N ARG A 74 -8.77 0.57 2.59
CA ARG A 74 -8.76 -0.86 2.95
C ARG A 74 -10.16 -1.49 2.90
N THR A 75 -11.18 -0.78 3.36
CA THR A 75 -12.57 -1.24 3.27
C THR A 75 -13.02 -1.37 1.82
N ALA A 76 -12.72 -0.37 0.99
CA ALA A 76 -13.09 -0.35 -0.43
C ALA A 76 -12.46 -1.52 -1.22
N LEU A 77 -11.27 -2.00 -0.86
CA LEU A 77 -10.60 -3.12 -1.53
C LEU A 77 -11.47 -4.39 -1.60
N ASN A 78 -12.36 -4.63 -0.65
CA ASN A 78 -13.26 -5.79 -0.70
C ASN A 78 -14.26 -5.73 -1.86
N GLU A 79 -14.59 -4.52 -2.33
CA GLU A 79 -15.57 -4.29 -3.39
C GLU A 79 -14.90 -4.08 -4.74
N ILE A 80 -13.71 -3.47 -4.74
CA ILE A 80 -13.02 -3.08 -5.97
C ILE A 80 -12.02 -4.13 -6.47
N CYS A 81 -11.60 -5.08 -5.64
CA CYS A 81 -10.61 -6.08 -6.04
C CYS A 81 -11.20 -7.25 -6.84
N THR A 82 -10.45 -7.67 -7.87
CA THR A 82 -10.59 -9.00 -8.51
C THR A 82 -9.73 -10.03 -7.80
N GLN A 83 -8.60 -9.60 -7.22
CA GLN A 83 -7.75 -10.39 -6.33
C GLN A 83 -7.45 -9.60 -5.07
N LEU A 84 -7.88 -10.11 -3.91
CA LEU A 84 -7.66 -9.45 -2.63
C LEU A 84 -6.16 -9.31 -2.30
N PRO A 85 -5.79 -8.31 -1.47
CA PRO A 85 -4.42 -8.13 -1.00
C PRO A 85 -3.81 -9.40 -0.38
N SER A 86 -2.65 -9.79 -0.91
CA SER A 86 -1.80 -10.84 -0.34
C SER A 86 -0.52 -10.20 0.21
N VAL A 87 -0.20 -10.48 1.48
CA VAL A 87 0.98 -9.97 2.17
C VAL A 87 2.10 -11.00 2.11
N THR A 88 3.31 -10.56 1.77
CA THR A 88 4.53 -11.39 1.75
C THR A 88 5.62 -10.70 2.56
N HIS A 89 6.20 -11.41 3.54
CA HIS A 89 7.37 -10.92 4.27
C HIS A 89 8.60 -10.96 3.38
N LEU A 90 9.39 -9.89 3.38
CA LEU A 90 10.61 -9.78 2.60
C LEU A 90 11.83 -9.92 3.51
N GLU A 91 12.73 -10.81 3.14
CA GLU A 91 14.08 -10.91 3.69
C GLU A 91 15.05 -10.21 2.73
N SER A 92 15.86 -9.27 3.25
CA SER A 92 16.82 -8.56 2.42
C SER A 92 18.11 -9.38 2.31
N VAL A 93 18.46 -9.77 1.08
CA VAL A 93 19.74 -10.44 0.77
C VAL A 93 20.84 -9.41 0.47
N GLY A 94 20.47 -8.23 -0.02
CA GLY A 94 21.37 -7.14 -0.34
C GLY A 94 20.63 -5.96 -0.95
N ALA A 95 21.28 -4.80 -0.98
CA ALA A 95 20.78 -3.58 -1.60
C ALA A 95 21.96 -2.79 -2.19
N TYR A 96 21.79 -2.24 -3.39
CA TYR A 96 22.78 -1.37 -4.02
C TYR A 96 22.11 -0.05 -4.40
N GLN A 97 22.57 1.05 -3.78
CA GLN A 97 22.00 2.39 -3.95
C GLN A 97 20.47 2.47 -3.76
N PHE A 98 19.90 1.51 -3.01
CA PHE A 98 18.49 1.50 -2.68
C PHE A 98 18.25 2.57 -1.61
N ARG A 99 17.34 3.50 -1.89
CA ARG A 99 16.95 4.53 -0.92
C ARG A 99 15.89 4.03 0.01
#